data_AF-A0A7C6FGH9-F1
#
_entry.id   AF-A0A7C6FGH9-F1
#
_cell.length_a   1.000
_cell.length_b   1.000
_cell.length_c   1.000
_cell.angle_alpha   90.00
_cell.angle_beta   90.00
_cell.angle_gamma   90.00
#
_symmetry.space_group_name_H-M   'P 1'
#
loop_
_entity.id
_entity.type
_entity.pdbx_description
1 polymer ?
#
loop_
_entity_poly.entity_id
_entity_poly.type
_entity_poly.pdbx_seq_one_letter_code
_entity_poly.pdbx_strand_id
1 'polypeptide(L)'
;MEDQVFVGGGGPNYGIKQGLLLKYANRHGLVAGATGTGKSVTLQILAEGFSKAGVPVFLSDVKGDLSGLAEAGSEGFKLHDAFLERAAKIGFDDYAYEAFPVTFWDLFGEQGHPIRTTVAEMGPLLLARLLELTEAQEGVLNIAFRVADEQGLPL
;
A
#
# COMPACT_ATOMS: atom_id res chain seq x y z
N MET A 1 23.87 8.67 3.10
CA MET A 1 22.82 7.94 2.36
C MET A 1 21.49 8.04 3.13
N GLU A 2 21.30 9.09 3.94
CA GLU A 2 20.27 9.15 5.00
C GLU A 2 18.88 9.60 4.52
N ASP A 3 18.76 10.17 3.32
CA ASP A 3 17.51 10.77 2.83
C ASP A 3 16.93 10.08 1.58
N GLN A 4 17.21 8.79 1.38
CA GLN A 4 16.79 8.05 0.20
C GLN A 4 16.24 6.67 0.55
N VAL A 5 15.14 6.28 -0.11
CA VAL A 5 14.66 4.90 -0.12
C VAL A 5 15.29 4.20 -1.32
N PHE A 6 15.96 3.07 -1.11
CA PHE A 6 16.48 2.25 -2.21
C PHE A 6 15.32 1.75 -3.09
N VAL A 7 15.44 1.90 -4.41
CA VAL A 7 14.38 1.47 -5.35
C VAL A 7 14.86 0.43 -6.36
N GLY A 8 16.16 0.13 -6.39
CA GLY A 8 16.74 -0.91 -7.23
C GLY A 8 18.02 -0.48 -7.94
N GLY A 9 18.34 -1.21 -9.01
CA GLY A 9 19.53 -0.98 -9.83
C GLY A 9 19.18 -0.43 -11.21
N GLY A 10 19.92 0.58 -11.67
CA GLY A 10 19.82 1.22 -12.98
C GLY A 10 21.13 1.14 -13.76
N GLY A 11 21.18 1.79 -14.93
CA GLY A 11 22.34 1.77 -15.81
C GLY A 11 22.63 0.41 -16.45
N PRO A 12 23.81 0.23 -17.08
CA PRO A 12 24.22 -1.04 -17.67
C PRO A 12 24.18 -2.18 -16.64
N ASN A 13 23.58 -3.30 -17.02
CA ASN A 13 23.42 -4.50 -16.18
C ASN A 13 22.68 -4.30 -14.85
N TYR A 14 22.01 -3.16 -14.64
CA TYR A 14 21.36 -2.79 -13.38
C TYR A 14 22.34 -2.60 -12.20
N GLY A 15 23.63 -2.35 -12.45
CA GLY A 15 24.65 -2.26 -11.40
C GLY A 15 24.72 -0.92 -10.67
N ILE A 16 24.00 0.11 -11.12
CA ILE A 16 24.05 1.45 -10.51
C ILE A 16 22.89 1.60 -9.53
N LYS A 17 23.16 1.63 -8.23
CA LYS A 17 22.14 1.83 -7.19
C LYS A 17 21.28 3.06 -7.48
N GLN A 18 19.97 2.90 -7.34
CA GLN A 18 18.98 3.96 -7.49
C GLN A 18 18.24 4.14 -6.17
N GLY A 19 18.05 5.41 -5.79
CA GLY A 19 17.30 5.78 -4.61
C GLY A 19 16.24 6.84 -4.94
N LEU A 20 15.06 6.70 -4.34
CA LEU A 20 14.04 7.74 -4.29
C LEU A 20 14.40 8.70 -3.16
N LEU A 21 14.70 9.95 -3.50
CA LEU A 21 14.89 11.01 -2.51
C LEU A 21 13.60 11.21 -1.70
N LEU A 22 13.67 11.12 -0.38
CA LEU A 22 12.51 11.24 0.51
C LEU A 22 11.76 12.57 0.29
N LYS A 23 12.48 13.67 0.06
CA LYS A 23 11.89 14.99 -0.26
C LYS A 23 11.02 15.00 -1.53
N TYR A 24 11.13 13.98 -2.38
CA TYR A 24 10.33 13.83 -3.59
C TYR A 24 9.33 12.67 -3.51
N ALA A 25 9.27 11.96 -2.38
CA ALA A 25 8.30 10.88 -2.16
C ALA A 25 6.85 11.40 -1.98
N ASN A 26 6.66 12.71 -1.82
CA ASN A 26 5.36 13.37 -1.81
C ASN A 26 4.73 13.53 -3.20
N ARG A 27 5.38 13.04 -4.26
CA ARG A 27 4.84 13.03 -5.63
C ARG A 27 4.25 11.67 -5.95
N HIS A 28 3.15 11.68 -6.72
CA HIS A 28 2.58 10.44 -7.22
C HIS A 28 3.56 9.71 -8.15
N GLY A 29 3.66 8.40 -7.97
CA GLY A 29 4.49 7.51 -8.78
C GLY A 29 3.66 6.36 -9.35
N LEU A 30 4.19 5.71 -10.39
CA LEU A 30 3.56 4.56 -11.03
C LEU A 30 4.56 3.40 -11.10
N VAL A 31 4.20 2.27 -10.48
CA VAL A 31 4.92 0.99 -10.65
C VAL A 31 4.13 0.14 -11.65
N ALA A 32 4.65 0.04 -12.87
CA ALA A 32 4.02 -0.71 -13.95
C ALA A 32 4.92 -1.87 -14.42
N GLY A 33 4.29 -2.95 -14.89
CA GLY A 33 4.98 -4.14 -15.37
C GLY A 33 4.01 -5.30 -15.59
N ALA A 34 4.43 -6.32 -16.35
CA ALA A 34 3.63 -7.53 -16.55
C ALA A 34 3.52 -8.36 -15.27
N THR A 35 2.67 -9.39 -15.27
CA THR A 35 2.61 -10.34 -14.15
C THR A 35 3.96 -11.05 -14.00
N GLY A 36 4.44 -11.22 -12.76
CA GLY A 36 5.73 -11.87 -12.48
C GLY A 36 6.96 -10.98 -12.65
N THR A 37 6.83 -9.70 -13.02
CA THR A 37 7.99 -8.79 -13.20
C THR A 37 8.42 -8.07 -11.92
N GLY A 38 7.99 -8.55 -10.74
CA GLY A 38 8.42 -8.00 -9.46
C GLY A 38 7.67 -6.77 -8.95
N LYS A 39 6.49 -6.43 -9.47
CA LYS A 39 5.69 -5.29 -8.98
C LYS A 39 5.46 -5.33 -7.46
N SER A 40 5.03 -6.47 -6.92
CA SER A 40 4.79 -6.65 -5.49
C SER A 40 6.09 -6.49 -4.68
N VAL A 41 7.20 -7.03 -5.18
CA VAL A 41 8.53 -6.89 -4.55
C VAL A 41 8.97 -5.43 -4.52
N THR A 42 8.77 -4.66 -5.60
CA THR A 42 9.06 -3.22 -5.62
C THR A 42 8.21 -2.46 -4.60
N LEU A 43 6.92 -2.80 -4.46
CA LEU A 43 6.06 -2.18 -3.46
C LEU A 43 6.48 -2.53 -2.03
N GLN A 44 6.91 -3.77 -1.78
CA GLN A 44 7.48 -4.18 -0.48
C GLN A 44 8.72 -3.36 -0.14
N ILE A 45 9.73 -3.30 -1.02
CA ILE A 45 10.96 -2.52 -0.80
C ILE A 45 10.65 -1.05 -0.50
N LEU A 46 9.70 -0.45 -1.22
CA LEU A 46 9.27 0.93 -0.95
C LEU A 46 8.62 1.06 0.43
N ALA A 47 7.71 0.15 0.77
CA ALA A 47 7.01 0.17 2.06
C ALA A 47 7.97 0.00 3.24
N GLU A 48 8.89 -0.95 3.13
CA GLU A 48 9.96 -1.21 4.09
C GLU A 48 10.86 0.03 4.25
N GLY A 49 11.31 0.61 3.13
CA GLY A 49 12.17 1.79 3.14
C GLY A 49 11.50 3.02 3.75
N PHE A 50 10.22 3.25 3.47
CA PHE A 50 9.45 4.32 4.12
C PHE A 50 9.24 4.05 5.61
N SER A 51 8.93 2.81 6.00
CA SER A 51 8.78 2.42 7.39
C SER A 51 10.07 2.63 8.19
N LYS A 52 11.25 2.25 7.64
CA LYS A 52 12.57 2.55 8.23
C LYS A 52 12.83 4.04 8.38
N ALA A 53 12.34 4.86 7.45
CA ALA A 53 12.42 6.31 7.52
C ALA A 53 11.40 6.94 8.50
N GLY A 54 10.60 6.14 9.20
CA GLY A 54 9.56 6.61 10.13
C GLY A 54 8.32 7.16 9.43
N VAL A 55 8.11 6.86 8.14
CA VAL A 55 6.96 7.29 7.35
C VAL A 55 5.91 6.17 7.35
N PRO A 56 4.70 6.40 7.89
CA PRO A 56 3.61 5.43 7.82
C PRO A 56 3.19 5.16 6.37
N VAL A 57 2.99 3.89 6.03
CA VAL A 57 2.57 3.46 4.69
C VAL A 57 1.22 2.78 4.77
N PHE A 58 0.27 3.24 3.97
CA PHE A 58 -1.03 2.59 3.80
C PHE A 58 -1.06 1.86 2.46
N LEU A 59 -1.35 0.55 2.47
CA LEU A 59 -1.33 -0.31 1.31
C LEU A 59 -2.66 -1.04 1.16
N SER A 60 -3.14 -1.14 -0.08
CA SER A 60 -4.23 -2.05 -0.44
C SER A 60 -3.62 -3.35 -0.98
N ASP A 61 -3.79 -4.44 -0.24
CA ASP A 61 -3.29 -5.76 -0.64
C ASP A 61 -4.42 -6.64 -1.17
N VAL A 62 -4.76 -6.44 -2.44
CA VAL A 62 -5.84 -7.19 -3.11
C VAL A 62 -5.46 -8.66 -3.35
N LYS A 63 -4.16 -8.98 -3.41
CA LYS A 63 -3.67 -10.33 -3.76
C LYS A 63 -3.14 -11.12 -2.56
N GLY A 64 -2.92 -10.48 -1.42
CA GLY A 64 -2.27 -11.08 -0.26
C GLY A 64 -0.75 -11.11 -0.35
N ASP A 65 -0.15 -10.53 -1.39
CA ASP A 65 1.30 -10.59 -1.62
C ASP A 65 2.08 -9.64 -0.70
N LEU A 66 1.44 -8.62 -0.11
CA LEU A 66 2.09 -7.58 0.71
C LEU A 66 1.97 -7.87 2.21
N SER A 67 0.97 -8.67 2.63
CA SER A 67 0.76 -9.09 4.01
C SER A 67 1.98 -9.76 4.65
N GLY A 68 2.84 -10.39 3.84
CA GLY A 68 4.09 -11.01 4.28
C GLY A 68 5.10 -10.05 4.92
N LEU A 69 4.93 -8.72 4.78
CA LEU A 69 5.77 -7.72 5.47
C LEU A 69 5.77 -7.84 6.99
N ALA A 70 4.73 -8.47 7.57
CA ALA A 70 4.58 -8.66 9.01
C ALA A 70 5.55 -9.72 9.59
N GLU A 71 6.10 -10.60 8.76
CA GLU A 71 6.93 -11.72 9.18
C GLU A 71 8.28 -11.71 8.45
N ALA A 72 9.34 -12.06 9.15
CA ALA A 72 10.66 -12.15 8.54
C ALA A 72 10.72 -13.36 7.59
N GLY A 73 11.35 -13.16 6.42
CA GLY A 73 11.71 -14.25 5.53
C GLY A 73 12.72 -15.23 6.15
N SER A 74 13.02 -16.31 5.43
CA SER A 74 13.97 -17.34 5.88
C SER A 74 14.90 -17.77 4.75
N GLU A 75 16.15 -18.05 5.09
CA GLU A 75 17.15 -18.65 4.19
C GLU A 75 16.73 -20.05 3.70
N GLY A 76 15.89 -20.76 4.47
CA GLY A 76 15.36 -22.06 4.08
C GLY A 76 14.27 -21.99 3.00
N PHE A 77 13.84 -20.80 2.58
CA PHE A 77 12.79 -20.65 1.58
C PHE A 77 13.33 -20.80 0.15
N LYS A 78 12.53 -21.41 -0.73
CA LYS A 78 12.93 -21.77 -2.11
C LYS A 78 13.44 -20.62 -3.00
N LEU A 79 13.19 -19.35 -2.63
CA LEU A 79 13.61 -18.16 -3.40
C LEU A 79 14.84 -17.46 -2.81
N HIS A 80 15.43 -18.00 -1.74
CA HIS A 80 16.57 -17.38 -1.05
C HIS A 80 17.72 -17.06 -2.01
N ASP A 81 18.19 -18.04 -2.77
CA ASP A 81 19.30 -17.86 -3.71
C ASP A 81 19.01 -16.79 -4.78
N ALA A 82 17.78 -16.79 -5.31
CA ALA A 82 17.35 -15.82 -6.31
C ALA A 82 17.31 -14.38 -5.76
N PHE A 83 16.92 -14.22 -4.49
CA PHE A 83 16.95 -12.93 -3.82
C PHE A 83 18.37 -12.45 -3.54
N LEU A 84 19.27 -13.32 -3.08
CA LEU A 84 20.68 -12.98 -2.88
C LEU A 84 21.38 -12.59 -4.19
N GLU A 85 21.18 -13.36 -5.26
CA GLU A 85 21.74 -13.04 -6.58
C GLU A 85 21.23 -11.68 -7.08
N ARG A 86 19.93 -11.42 -6.92
CA ARG A 86 19.33 -10.15 -7.32
C ARG A 86 19.86 -8.99 -6.48
N ALA A 87 19.94 -9.14 -5.16
CA ALA A 87 20.45 -8.14 -4.23
C ALA A 87 21.90 -7.77 -4.57
N ALA A 88 22.76 -8.77 -4.79
CA ALA A 88 24.14 -8.55 -5.22
C ALA A 88 24.22 -7.80 -6.56
N LYS A 89 23.38 -8.17 -7.54
CA LYS A 89 23.38 -7.53 -8.86
C LYS A 89 23.02 -6.05 -8.83
N ILE A 90 22.09 -5.65 -7.95
CA ILE A 90 21.61 -4.27 -7.84
C ILE A 90 22.34 -3.46 -6.76
N GLY A 91 23.29 -4.07 -6.05
CA GLY A 91 24.01 -3.45 -4.95
C GLY A 91 23.14 -3.20 -3.72
N PHE A 92 22.22 -4.10 -3.39
CA PHE A 92 21.44 -4.04 -2.16
C PHE A 92 22.22 -4.70 -1.02
N ASP A 93 23.26 -4.01 -0.55
CA ASP A 93 24.31 -4.57 0.31
C ASP A 93 23.84 -4.90 1.74
N ASP A 94 22.79 -4.24 2.21
CA ASP A 94 22.18 -4.39 3.54
C ASP A 94 20.90 -5.24 3.49
N TYR A 95 20.72 -6.05 2.45
CA TYR A 95 19.60 -6.97 2.35
C TYR A 95 19.63 -8.01 3.48
N ALA A 96 18.59 -8.01 4.30
CA ALA A 96 18.37 -8.96 5.37
C ALA A 96 16.88 -9.28 5.48
N TYR A 97 16.56 -10.48 5.99
CA TYR A 97 15.18 -10.81 6.34
C TYR A 97 14.83 -10.19 7.69
N GLU A 98 13.83 -9.32 7.69
CA GLU A 98 13.32 -8.69 8.90
C GLU A 98 11.80 -8.53 8.81
N ALA A 99 11.15 -8.46 9.97
CA ALA A 99 9.72 -8.19 10.07
C ALA A 99 9.49 -6.69 10.28
N PHE A 100 8.42 -6.17 9.71
CA PHE A 100 8.02 -4.78 9.84
C PHE A 100 6.75 -4.61 10.69
N PRO A 101 6.57 -3.46 11.36
CA PRO A 101 5.33 -3.17 12.06
C PRO A 101 4.19 -3.06 11.06
N VAL A 102 3.30 -4.05 11.06
CA VAL A 102 2.12 -4.11 10.18
C VAL A 102 0.87 -4.16 11.04
N THR A 103 -0.13 -3.36 10.68
CA THR A 103 -1.48 -3.44 11.24
C THR A 103 -2.43 -3.81 10.12
N PHE A 104 -3.08 -4.96 10.22
CA PHE A 104 -4.13 -5.35 9.28
C PHE A 104 -5.41 -4.59 9.62
N TRP A 105 -6.02 -3.98 8.61
CA TRP A 105 -7.30 -3.29 8.76
C TRP A 105 -8.41 -4.21 8.27
N ASP A 106 -9.44 -4.35 9.09
CA ASP A 106 -10.59 -5.22 8.82
C ASP A 106 -11.87 -4.39 8.84
N LEU A 107 -12.64 -4.50 7.76
CA LEU A 107 -13.93 -3.82 7.62
C LEU A 107 -14.96 -4.30 8.65
N PHE A 108 -14.93 -5.59 9.00
CA PHE A 108 -15.87 -6.19 9.96
C PHE A 108 -15.29 -6.23 11.39
N GLY A 109 -14.00 -5.98 11.56
CA GLY A 109 -13.33 -5.95 12.86
C GLY A 109 -13.18 -7.31 13.54
N GLU A 110 -13.17 -8.40 12.78
CA GLU A 110 -13.03 -9.78 13.30
C GLU A 110 -11.57 -10.21 13.41
N GLN A 111 -10.75 -9.90 12.40
CA GLN A 111 -9.40 -10.41 12.22
C GLN A 111 -8.31 -9.32 12.25
N GLY A 112 -8.70 -8.06 12.39
CA GLY A 112 -7.79 -6.93 12.34
C GLY A 112 -8.31 -5.68 13.04
N HIS A 113 -7.58 -4.58 12.88
CA HIS A 113 -7.99 -3.28 13.38
C HIS A 113 -9.26 -2.82 12.66
N PRO A 114 -10.35 -2.52 13.39
CA PRO A 114 -11.61 -2.18 12.77
C PRO A 114 -11.52 -0.87 12.01
N ILE A 115 -12.00 -0.85 10.76
CA ILE A 115 -12.20 0.39 10.02
C ILE A 115 -13.35 1.15 10.69
N ARG A 116 -13.04 2.32 11.25
CA ARG A 116 -14.04 3.20 11.87
C ARG A 116 -14.56 4.17 10.81
N THR A 117 -15.57 3.74 10.07
CA THR A 117 -16.37 4.62 9.21
C THR A 117 -17.80 4.10 9.16
N THR A 118 -18.76 5.00 9.04
CA THR A 118 -20.19 4.70 8.88
C THR A 118 -20.72 5.24 7.56
N VAL A 119 -21.85 4.73 7.08
CA VAL A 119 -22.56 5.25 5.90
C VAL A 119 -22.91 6.72 6.10
N ALA A 120 -23.31 7.08 7.33
CA ALA A 120 -23.55 8.46 7.75
C ALA A 120 -22.31 9.36 7.57
N GLU A 121 -21.12 8.92 8.01
CA GLU A 121 -19.86 9.69 7.90
C GLU A 121 -19.37 9.82 6.45
N MET A 122 -19.62 8.83 5.59
CA MET A 122 -19.32 8.94 4.17
C MET A 122 -20.19 10.01 3.50
N GLY A 123 -21.47 10.06 3.88
CA GLY A 123 -22.44 11.02 3.38
C GLY A 123 -22.88 10.76 1.93
N PRO A 124 -23.92 11.46 1.47
CA PRO A 124 -24.55 11.20 0.17
C PRO A 124 -23.62 11.55 -1.00
N LEU A 125 -22.79 12.58 -0.86
CA LEU A 125 -21.89 13.03 -1.92
C LEU A 125 -20.78 12.02 -2.23
N LEU A 126 -20.11 11.48 -1.20
CA LEU A 126 -19.03 10.51 -1.40
C LEU A 126 -19.59 9.21 -1.97
N LEU A 127 -20.73 8.75 -1.44
CA LEU A 127 -21.41 7.56 -1.93
C LEU A 127 -21.88 7.71 -3.38
N ALA A 128 -22.45 8.87 -3.75
CA ALA A 128 -22.85 9.14 -5.12
C ALA A 128 -21.66 9.05 -6.09
N ARG A 129 -20.50 9.60 -5.71
CA ARG A 129 -19.27 9.50 -6.51
C ARG A 129 -18.73 8.07 -6.60
N LEU A 130 -18.70 7.34 -5.48
CA LEU A 130 -18.23 5.95 -5.44
C LEU A 130 -19.09 5.01 -6.30
N LEU A 131 -20.39 5.27 -6.34
CA LEU A 131 -21.36 4.48 -7.11
C LEU A 131 -21.59 5.02 -8.53
N GLU A 132 -20.85 6.07 -8.93
CA GLU A 132 -20.99 6.75 -10.22
C GLU A 132 -22.46 7.12 -10.55
N LEU A 133 -23.18 7.63 -9.55
CA LEU A 133 -24.59 7.97 -9.68
C LEU A 133 -24.79 9.14 -10.64
N THR A 134 -25.90 9.10 -11.38
CA THR A 134 -26.39 10.25 -12.14
C THR A 134 -26.84 11.38 -11.20
N GLU A 135 -26.93 12.61 -11.72
CA GLU A 135 -27.41 13.78 -10.95
C GLU A 135 -28.78 13.55 -10.30
N ALA A 136 -29.69 12.85 -11.00
CA ALA A 136 -31.00 12.50 -10.45
C ALA A 136 -30.89 11.49 -9.29
N GLN A 137 -30.03 10.47 -9.41
CA GLN A 137 -29.80 9.48 -8.35
C GLN A 137 -29.08 10.08 -7.14
N GLU A 138 -28.10 10.96 -7.35
CA GLU A 138 -27.47 11.75 -6.29
C GLU A 138 -28.51 12.62 -5.58
N GLY A 139 -29.41 13.28 -6.32
CA GLY A 139 -30.51 14.05 -5.75
C GLY A 139 -31.42 13.21 -4.85
N VAL A 140 -31.80 12.00 -5.29
CA VAL A 140 -32.59 11.06 -4.47
C VAL A 140 -31.82 10.63 -3.23
N LEU A 141 -30.53 10.33 -3.36
CA LEU A 141 -29.68 9.93 -2.23
C LEU A 141 -29.55 11.05 -1.19
N ASN A 142 -29.38 12.30 -1.62
CA ASN A 142 -29.36 13.46 -0.73
C ASN A 142 -30.68 13.63 0.03
N ILE A 143 -31.81 13.41 -0.63
CA ILE A 143 -33.13 13.46 0.03
C ILE A 143 -33.24 12.35 1.08
N ALA A 144 -32.82 11.12 0.75
CA ALA A 144 -32.85 9.99 1.68
C ALA A 144 -32.01 10.25 2.94
N PHE A 145 -30.77 10.73 2.78
CA PHE A 145 -29.90 11.11 3.90
C PHE A 145 -30.52 12.22 4.76
N ARG A 146 -31.05 13.27 4.13
CA ARG A 146 -31.70 14.38 4.86
C ARG A 146 -32.91 13.92 5.66
N VAL A 147 -33.75 13.05 5.11
CA VAL A 147 -34.91 12.49 5.82
C VAL A 147 -34.46 11.65 7.00
N ALA A 148 -33.41 10.83 6.84
CA ALA A 148 -32.88 10.03 7.92
C ALA A 148 -32.32 10.89 9.06
N ASP A 149 -31.57 11.95 8.75
CA ASP A 149 -31.04 12.90 9.73
C ASP A 149 -32.17 13.64 10.48
N GLU A 150 -33.18 14.14 9.76
CA GLU A 150 -34.32 14.87 10.34
C GLU A 150 -35.19 13.98 11.25
N GLN A 151 -35.26 12.67 10.96
CA GLN A 151 -36.08 11.72 11.71
C GLN A 151 -35.28 10.88 12.72
N GLY A 152 -33.96 11.05 12.79
CA GLY A 152 -33.08 10.24 13.65
C GLY A 152 -33.07 8.75 13.27
N LEU A 153 -33.24 8.44 11.99
CA LEU A 153 -33.20 7.07 11.49
C LEU A 153 -31.74 6.61 11.34
N PRO A 154 -31.44 5.33 11.61
CA PRO A 154 -30.11 4.78 11.36
C PRO A 154 -29.81 4.76 9.85
N LEU A 155 -28.58 5.16 9.49
CA LEU A 155 -27.98 5.07 8.16
C LEU A 155 -26.78 4.10 8.17
#